data_AF-A0A497YC00-F1
#
_entry.id   AF-A0A497YC00-F1
#
_cell.length_a   1.000
_cell.length_b   1.000
_cell.length_c   1.000
_cell.angle_alpha   90.00
_cell.angle_beta   90.00
_cell.angle_gamma   90.00
#
_symmetry.space_group_name_H-M   'P 1'
#
loop_
_entity.id
_entity.type
_entity.pdbx_description
1 polymer ?
#
loop_
_entity_poly.entity_id
_entity_poly.type
_entity_poly.pdbx_seq_one_letter_code
_entity_poly.pdbx_strand_id
1 'polypeptide(L)'
;MLIRYSAIILLLLLSSTLCFAKNVIFIEKNIGKEIFQKTENGDTRSTYLGKITDKNQKNRFYVVKEFSRIKAAMVYHGNSWLIFYSPNKKFKARYHFDMPNELPFKLTTNTLYFYDTDEKPVKVLAFKINSRLPKQIFNSSTISFTQ
;
A
#
# COMPACT_ATOMS: atom_id res chain seq x y z
N MET A 1 -11.15 17.41 -47.78
CA MET A 1 -11.45 18.14 -46.52
C MET A 1 -11.55 17.13 -45.37
N LEU A 2 -10.42 16.57 -44.95
CA LEU A 2 -10.36 15.38 -44.06
C LEU A 2 -9.40 15.62 -42.87
N ILE A 3 -9.35 16.85 -42.38
CA ILE A 3 -8.50 17.29 -41.26
C ILE A 3 -9.39 18.02 -40.25
N ARG A 4 -10.39 17.36 -39.67
CA ARG A 4 -11.17 17.95 -38.56
C ARG A 4 -11.56 16.99 -37.43
N TYR A 5 -11.32 15.69 -37.58
CA TYR A 5 -11.74 14.69 -36.57
C TYR A 5 -10.61 14.06 -35.76
N SER A 6 -9.34 14.31 -36.10
CA SER A 6 -8.19 13.70 -35.42
C SER A 6 -7.78 14.37 -34.10
N ALA A 7 -8.19 15.62 -33.85
CA ALA A 7 -7.80 16.34 -32.63
C ALA A 7 -8.71 16.04 -31.41
N ILE A 8 -9.95 15.61 -31.62
CA ILE A 8 -10.93 15.41 -30.53
C ILE A 8 -10.73 14.04 -29.85
N ILE A 9 -10.29 13.02 -30.59
CA ILE A 9 -10.02 11.69 -30.03
C ILE A 9 -8.75 11.69 -29.16
N LEU A 10 -7.75 12.53 -29.47
CA LEU A 10 -6.52 12.64 -28.68
C LEU A 10 -6.73 13.37 -27.34
N LEU A 11 -7.76 14.22 -27.22
CA LEU A 11 -8.06 14.97 -26.00
C LEU A 11 -8.87 14.15 -24.97
N LEU A 12 -9.58 13.11 -25.41
CA LEU A 12 -10.37 12.22 -24.54
C LEU A 12 -9.54 11.10 -23.88
N LEU A 13 -8.31 10.85 -24.34
CA LEU A 13 -7.41 9.86 -23.75
C LEU A 13 -6.57 10.42 -22.57
N LEU A 14 -6.64 11.72 -22.32
CA LEU A 14 -5.85 12.39 -21.27
C LEU A 14 -6.58 12.53 -19.92
N SER A 15 -7.89 12.24 -19.85
CA SER A 15 -8.71 12.66 -18.69
C SER A 15 -9.05 11.58 -17.65
N SER A 16 -8.63 10.31 -17.82
CA SER A 16 -9.01 9.26 -16.85
C SER A 16 -7.94 8.89 -15.82
N THR A 17 -6.78 9.56 -15.80
CA THR A 17 -5.82 9.39 -14.69
C THR A 17 -6.14 10.33 -13.53
N LEU A 18 -7.37 10.26 -13.02
CA LEU A 18 -7.65 10.67 -11.64
C LEU A 18 -6.98 9.63 -10.72
N CYS A 19 -5.67 9.74 -10.63
CA CYS A 19 -4.87 9.05 -9.64
C CYS A 19 -5.31 9.61 -8.29
N PHE A 20 -6.06 8.81 -7.53
CA PHE A 20 -6.30 9.05 -6.11
C PHE A 20 -4.94 9.21 -5.42
N ALA A 21 -4.48 10.44 -5.28
CA ALA A 21 -3.36 10.75 -4.41
C ALA A 21 -3.85 10.55 -2.98
N LYS A 22 -3.71 9.32 -2.47
CA LYS A 22 -3.89 9.05 -1.04
C LYS A 22 -3.00 10.02 -0.27
N ASN A 23 -3.59 10.79 0.64
CA ASN A 23 -2.95 11.83 1.47
C ASN A 23 -1.93 11.28 2.50
N VAL A 24 -1.21 10.20 2.19
CA VAL A 24 -0.17 9.67 3.07
C VAL A 24 1.07 10.54 2.95
N ILE A 25 1.41 11.23 4.03
CA ILE A 25 2.58 12.10 4.10
C ILE A 25 3.81 11.27 4.53
N PHE A 26 4.68 10.99 3.57
CA PHE A 26 5.92 10.21 3.75
C PHE A 26 7.03 11.01 4.44
N ILE A 27 6.87 11.33 5.72
CA ILE A 27 7.87 12.02 6.56
C ILE A 27 8.09 11.21 7.84
N GLU A 28 9.33 11.17 8.36
CA GLU A 28 9.69 10.35 9.54
C GLU A 28 8.82 10.65 10.76
N LYS A 29 8.46 11.91 11.00
CA LYS A 29 7.55 12.33 12.09
C LYS A 29 6.13 11.71 12.02
N ASN A 30 5.77 11.09 10.90
CA ASN A 30 4.47 10.48 10.67
C ASN A 30 4.51 8.95 10.66
N ILE A 31 5.68 8.34 10.93
CA ILE A 31 5.77 6.89 11.08
C ILE A 31 4.84 6.46 12.23
N GLY A 32 4.03 5.43 11.97
CA GLY A 32 3.08 4.87 12.93
C GLY A 32 1.80 5.70 13.12
N LYS A 33 1.70 6.91 12.54
CA LYS A 33 0.46 7.71 12.62
C LYS A 33 -0.57 7.16 11.64
N GLU A 34 -1.76 6.89 12.16
CA GLU A 34 -2.91 6.49 11.35
C GLU A 34 -3.59 7.71 10.74
N ILE A 35 -3.92 7.60 9.46
CA ILE A 35 -4.76 8.55 8.73
C ILE A 35 -6.08 7.85 8.45
N PHE A 36 -7.16 8.38 9.00
CA PHE A 36 -8.51 7.90 8.77
C PHE A 36 -9.20 8.75 7.69
N GLN A 37 -9.81 8.08 6.72
CA GLN A 37 -10.60 8.70 5.67
C GLN A 37 -11.94 7.99 5.58
N LYS A 38 -13.04 8.72 5.81
CA LYS A 38 -14.39 8.21 5.64
C LYS A 38 -14.95 8.68 4.30
N THR A 39 -15.62 7.77 3.59
CA THR A 39 -16.37 8.07 2.38
C THR A 39 -17.84 7.69 2.60
N GLU A 40 -18.70 8.05 1.65
CA GLU A 40 -20.11 7.64 1.69
C GLU A 40 -20.26 6.10 1.76
N ASN A 41 -19.39 5.39 1.04
CA ASN A 41 -19.47 3.95 0.86
C ASN A 41 -18.46 3.17 1.70
N GLY A 42 -17.82 3.78 2.70
CA GLY A 42 -16.78 3.08 3.43
C GLY A 42 -15.85 3.95 4.25
N ASP A 43 -14.73 3.35 4.64
CA ASP A 43 -13.62 4.04 5.25
C ASP A 43 -12.29 3.36 4.96
N THR A 44 -11.21 4.11 5.16
CA THR A 44 -9.85 3.64 4.98
C THR A 44 -8.98 4.18 6.11
N ARG A 45 -8.17 3.30 6.68
CA ARG A 45 -7.14 3.58 7.68
C ARG A 45 -5.79 3.27 7.06
N SER A 46 -4.95 4.28 6.88
CA SER A 46 -3.61 4.10 6.33
C SER A 46 -2.57 4.48 7.37
N THR A 47 -1.51 3.69 7.52
CA THR A 47 -0.39 3.99 8.41
C THR A 47 0.91 3.91 7.63
N TYR A 48 1.69 5.00 7.64
CA TYR A 48 3.04 5.00 7.10
C TYR A 48 3.98 4.26 8.07
N LEU A 49 4.63 3.19 7.60
CA LEU A 49 5.52 2.37 8.44
C LEU A 49 6.98 2.82 8.36
N GLY A 50 7.37 3.53 7.31
CA GLY A 50 8.73 3.99 7.11
C GLY A 50 9.27 3.73 5.70
N LYS A 51 10.58 3.81 5.57
CA LYS A 51 11.30 3.64 4.29
C LYS A 51 12.20 2.40 4.32
N ILE A 52 12.35 1.77 3.16
CA ILE A 52 13.34 0.73 2.89
C ILE A 52 14.48 1.36 2.10
N THR A 53 15.71 1.15 2.55
CA THR A 53 16.92 1.71 1.90
C THR A 53 17.78 0.60 1.27
N ASP A 54 18.62 0.96 0.30
CA ASP A 54 19.68 0.04 -0.15
C ASP A 54 20.93 0.12 0.73
N LYS A 55 21.97 -0.64 0.36
CA LYS A 55 23.26 -0.68 1.08
C LYS A 55 23.94 0.69 1.23
N ASN A 56 23.59 1.66 0.38
CA ASN A 56 24.14 3.02 0.41
C ASN A 56 23.18 4.00 1.12
N GLN A 57 22.23 3.49 1.91
CA GLN A 57 21.18 4.26 2.58
C GLN A 57 20.26 5.04 1.63
N LYS A 58 20.28 4.73 0.32
CA LYS A 58 19.40 5.37 -0.65
C LYS A 58 17.99 4.79 -0.52
N ASN A 59 17.00 5.66 -0.37
CA ASN A 59 15.60 5.25 -0.32
C ASN A 59 15.19 4.47 -1.58
N ARG A 60 14.59 3.31 -1.38
CA ARG A 60 14.04 2.45 -2.44
C ARG A 60 12.53 2.41 -2.39
N PHE A 61 11.95 2.30 -1.20
CA PHE A 61 10.50 2.20 -1.05
C PHE A 61 10.01 2.95 0.18
N TYR A 62 8.86 3.61 0.07
CA TYR A 62 8.02 3.95 1.21
C TYR A 62 7.02 2.82 1.44
N VAL A 63 6.79 2.47 2.68
CA VAL A 63 5.92 1.35 3.06
C VAL A 63 4.73 1.85 3.86
N VAL A 64 3.54 1.44 3.45
CA VAL A 64 2.26 1.81 4.06
C VAL A 64 1.47 0.54 4.31
N LYS A 65 0.88 0.40 5.50
CA LYS A 65 -0.21 -0.55 5.69
C LYS A 65 -1.54 0.17 5.56
N GLU A 66 -2.54 -0.54 5.09
CA GLU A 66 -3.87 0.01 4.92
C GLU A 66 -4.93 -1.04 5.23
N PHE A 67 -5.97 -0.63 5.93
CA PHE A 67 -7.20 -1.38 6.06
C PHE A 67 -8.36 -0.52 5.54
N SER A 68 -9.13 -1.03 4.60
CA SER A 68 -10.33 -0.36 4.09
C SER A 68 -11.57 -1.22 4.27
N ARG A 69 -12.68 -0.56 4.55
CA ARG A 69 -14.01 -1.17 4.61
C ARG A 69 -14.85 -0.55 3.50
N ILE A 70 -15.38 -1.38 2.61
CA ILE A 70 -16.22 -0.93 1.49
C ILE A 70 -17.59 -1.58 1.65
N LYS A 71 -18.65 -0.79 1.56
CA LYS A 71 -20.03 -1.26 1.58
C LYS A 71 -20.41 -1.74 0.18
N ALA A 72 -20.85 -2.99 0.07
CA ALA A 72 -21.46 -3.54 -1.14
C ALA A 72 -22.85 -4.07 -0.80
N ALA A 73 -23.87 -3.58 -1.53
CA ALA A 73 -25.30 -3.76 -1.26
C ALA A 73 -25.72 -3.29 0.15
N MET A 74 -25.42 -4.07 1.19
CA MET A 74 -25.70 -3.76 2.60
C MET A 74 -24.63 -4.29 3.58
N VAL A 75 -23.59 -4.96 3.08
CA VAL A 75 -22.55 -5.60 3.89
C VAL A 75 -21.22 -4.86 3.71
N TYR A 76 -20.43 -4.78 4.78
CA TYR A 76 -19.07 -4.24 4.71
C TYR A 76 -18.08 -5.36 4.42
N HIS A 77 -17.24 -5.13 3.41
CA HIS A 77 -16.10 -5.99 3.09
C HIS A 77 -14.81 -5.28 3.50
N GLY A 78 -14.00 -5.97 4.30
CA GLY A 78 -12.67 -5.51 4.70
C GLY A 78 -11.63 -5.88 3.65
N ASN A 79 -10.65 -5.01 3.42
CA ASN A 79 -9.47 -5.32 2.64
C ASN A 79 -8.23 -4.83 3.38
N SER A 80 -7.25 -5.71 3.57
CA SER A 80 -6.00 -5.39 4.25
C SER A 80 -4.86 -5.41 3.23
N TRP A 81 -4.11 -4.30 3.13
CA TRP A 81 -3.06 -4.13 2.15
C TRP A 81 -1.75 -3.66 2.79
N LEU A 82 -0.64 -4.29 2.38
CA LEU A 82 0.69 -3.74 2.54
C LEU A 82 1.16 -3.17 1.20
N ILE A 83 1.39 -1.86 1.15
CA ILE A 83 1.60 -1.08 -0.07
C ILE A 83 3.02 -0.51 -0.09
N PHE A 84 3.68 -0.65 -1.24
CA PHE A 84 5.00 -0.12 -1.51
C PHE A 84 4.94 0.97 -2.57
N TYR A 85 5.53 2.12 -2.27
CA TYR A 85 5.68 3.24 -3.20
C TYR A 85 7.15 3.46 -3.51
N SER A 86 7.49 3.85 -4.74
CA SER A 86 8.85 4.24 -5.11
C SER A 86 9.26 5.59 -4.49
N PRO A 87 10.54 6.01 -4.60
CA PRO A 87 11.01 7.26 -3.99
C PRO A 87 10.32 8.52 -4.54
N ASN A 88 9.80 8.44 -5.76
CA ASN A 88 8.95 9.46 -6.38
C ASN A 88 7.44 9.29 -6.06
N LYS A 89 7.11 8.51 -5.02
CA LYS A 89 5.76 8.30 -4.48
C LYS A 89 4.77 7.62 -5.45
N LYS A 90 5.27 6.98 -6.51
CA LYS A 90 4.43 6.16 -7.40
C LYS A 90 4.20 4.78 -6.80
N PHE A 91 3.00 4.22 -6.98
CA PHE A 91 2.68 2.86 -6.57
C PHE A 91 3.62 1.84 -7.24
N LYS A 92 4.09 0.84 -6.49
CA LYS A 92 4.98 -0.24 -6.98
C LYS A 92 4.46 -1.64 -6.73
N ALA A 93 3.93 -1.90 -5.54
CA ALA A 93 3.29 -3.17 -5.25
C ALA A 93 2.29 -3.04 -4.12
N ARG A 94 1.34 -3.98 -4.06
CA ARG A 94 0.52 -4.25 -2.88
C ARG A 94 0.41 -5.75 -2.64
N TYR A 95 0.36 -6.12 -1.37
CA TYR A 95 0.16 -7.47 -0.88
C TYR A 95 -1.14 -7.47 -0.07
N HIS A 96 -2.08 -8.32 -0.46
CA HIS A 96 -3.34 -8.53 0.23
C HIS A 96 -3.10 -9.41 1.46
N PHE A 97 -3.75 -9.09 2.57
CA PHE A 97 -3.88 -9.92 3.75
C PHE A 97 -5.37 -10.09 4.04
N ASP A 98 -5.75 -11.20 4.64
CA ASP A 98 -7.16 -11.50 4.83
C ASP A 98 -7.70 -10.73 6.05
N MET A 99 -6.87 -10.52 7.06
CA MET A 99 -7.24 -9.81 8.29
C MET A 99 -6.30 -8.63 8.62
N PRO A 100 -6.80 -7.54 9.24
CA PRO A 100 -6.00 -6.37 9.53
C PRO A 100 -4.92 -6.60 10.60
N ASN A 101 -5.10 -7.58 11.48
CA ASN A 101 -4.11 -7.98 12.50
C ASN A 101 -2.92 -8.74 11.90
N GLU A 102 -3.05 -9.28 10.68
CA GLU A 102 -1.96 -9.91 9.92
C GLU A 102 -1.04 -8.88 9.25
N LEU A 103 -1.41 -7.61 9.22
CA LEU A 103 -0.56 -6.55 8.68
C LEU A 103 0.63 -6.28 9.61
N PRO A 104 1.79 -5.85 9.06
CA PRO A 104 2.96 -5.58 9.89
C PRO A 104 2.69 -4.39 10.83
N PHE A 105 3.09 -4.52 12.10
CA PHE A 105 2.89 -3.45 13.08
C PHE A 105 4.01 -2.41 13.06
N LYS A 106 5.20 -2.75 12.54
CA LYS A 106 6.31 -1.80 12.35
C LYS A 106 7.26 -2.23 11.23
N LEU A 107 8.05 -1.26 10.77
CA LEU A 107 9.22 -1.45 9.90
C LEU A 107 10.44 -0.88 10.61
N THR A 108 11.52 -1.66 10.72
CA THR A 108 12.79 -1.21 11.28
C THR A 108 13.91 -1.85 10.50
N THR A 109 14.90 -1.06 10.06
CA THR A 109 16.09 -1.57 9.33
C THR A 109 15.75 -2.54 8.18
N ASN A 110 14.82 -2.10 7.32
CA ASN A 110 14.25 -2.88 6.21
C ASN A 110 13.55 -4.19 6.60
N THR A 111 13.26 -4.38 7.88
CA THR A 111 12.61 -5.57 8.43
C THR A 111 11.20 -5.24 8.87
N LEU A 112 10.22 -5.90 8.27
CA LEU A 112 8.83 -5.84 8.69
C LEU A 112 8.60 -6.80 9.85
N TYR A 113 7.84 -6.35 10.84
CA TYR A 113 7.49 -7.16 12.00
C TYR A 113 5.99 -7.39 12.05
N PHE A 114 5.61 -8.63 12.28
CA PHE A 114 4.22 -9.12 12.30
C PHE A 114 3.95 -9.84 13.61
N TYR A 115 2.70 -9.84 14.04
CA TYR A 115 2.25 -10.75 15.10
C TYR A 115 1.84 -12.07 14.47
N ASP A 116 2.33 -13.17 15.03
CA ASP A 116 1.85 -14.51 14.73
C ASP A 116 0.72 -14.84 15.70
N THR A 117 -0.51 -14.71 15.22
CA THR A 117 -1.71 -14.93 16.05
C THR A 117 -2.13 -16.39 16.12
N ASP A 118 -1.52 -17.26 15.31
CA ASP A 118 -1.79 -18.70 15.32
C ASP A 118 -1.02 -19.40 16.46
N GLU A 119 0.09 -18.79 16.90
CA GLU A 119 0.88 -19.25 18.02
C GLU A 119 0.39 -18.74 19.38
N LYS A 120 0.45 -19.61 20.41
CA LYS A 120 0.15 -19.28 21.81
C LYS A 120 1.33 -19.68 22.71
N PRO A 121 2.07 -18.72 23.31
CA PRO A 121 1.85 -17.27 23.26
C PRO A 121 2.12 -16.65 21.87
N VAL A 122 1.49 -15.50 21.59
CA VAL A 122 1.69 -14.75 20.35
C VAL A 122 3.18 -14.49 20.12
N LYS A 123 3.68 -14.87 18.95
CA LYS A 123 5.07 -14.64 18.55
C LYS A 123 5.20 -13.44 17.62
N VAL A 124 6.43 -13.00 17.41
CA VAL A 124 6.76 -11.94 16.45
C VAL A 124 7.53 -12.55 15.28
N LEU A 125 6.99 -12.40 14.07
CA LEU A 125 7.66 -12.77 12.83
C LEU A 125 8.42 -11.56 12.28
N ALA A 126 9.61 -11.81 11.74
CA ALA A 126 10.45 -10.79 11.13
C ALA A 126 10.70 -11.14 9.65
N PHE A 127 10.40 -10.21 8.76
CA PHE A 127 10.62 -10.38 7.32
C PHE A 127 11.51 -9.27 6.78
N LYS A 128 12.75 -9.63 6.43
CA LYS A 128 13.73 -8.68 5.89
C LYS A 128 13.53 -8.49 4.39
N ILE A 129 13.33 -7.25 3.98
CA ILE A 129 13.24 -6.86 2.57
C ILE A 129 14.61 -6.34 2.11
N ASN A 130 15.12 -6.93 1.05
CA ASN A 130 16.36 -6.50 0.41
C ASN A 130 16.07 -5.42 -0.65
N SER A 131 16.99 -5.21 -1.59
CA SER A 131 16.85 -4.21 -2.66
C SER A 131 15.71 -4.50 -3.68
N ARG A 132 15.06 -5.67 -3.60
CA ARG A 132 13.98 -6.10 -4.50
C ARG A 132 12.73 -6.43 -3.70
N LEU A 133 11.57 -6.10 -4.26
CA LEU A 133 10.28 -6.48 -3.69
C LEU A 133 10.11 -8.00 -3.77
N PRO A 134 9.67 -8.64 -2.68
CA PRO A 134 9.52 -10.08 -2.64
C PRO A 134 8.33 -10.54 -3.49
N LYS A 135 8.38 -11.76 -4.03
CA LYS A 135 7.24 -12.34 -4.73
C LYS A 135 6.13 -12.82 -3.79
N GLN A 136 6.36 -12.85 -2.47
CA GLN A 136 5.41 -13.25 -1.43
C GLN A 136 5.87 -12.71 -0.08
N ILE A 137 4.93 -12.38 0.81
CA ILE A 137 5.21 -11.96 2.19
C ILE A 137 4.23 -12.70 3.12
N PHE A 138 4.71 -13.70 3.86
CA PHE A 138 3.89 -14.54 4.74
C PHE A 138 2.51 -14.86 4.16
N ASN A 139 1.45 -14.89 4.96
CA ASN A 139 0.06 -15.22 4.62
C ASN A 139 -0.59 -14.28 3.58
N SER A 140 0.18 -13.52 2.80
CA SER A 140 -0.36 -12.70 1.72
C SER A 140 -1.01 -13.56 0.63
N SER A 141 -2.29 -13.35 0.37
CA SER A 141 -3.09 -14.18 -0.55
C SER A 141 -3.07 -13.68 -1.99
N THR A 142 -2.89 -12.38 -2.24
CA THR A 142 -2.86 -11.77 -3.58
C THR A 142 -1.81 -10.68 -3.67
N ILE A 143 -1.14 -10.57 -4.82
CA ILE A 143 -0.08 -9.58 -5.04
C ILE A 143 -0.29 -8.90 -6.39
N SER A 144 -0.15 -7.58 -6.41
CA SER A 144 -0.19 -6.79 -7.63
C SER A 144 1.08 -5.95 -7.74
N PHE A 145 1.79 -6.06 -8.84
CA PHE A 145 2.94 -5.22 -9.19
C PHE A 145 2.54 -4.20 -10.25
N THR A 146 3.16 -3.03 -10.22
CA THR A 146 3.16 -2.14 -11.39
C THR A 146 4.16 -2.68 -12.41
N GLN A 147 3.72 -2.89 -13.65
CA GLN A 147 4.61 -3.18 -14.79
C GLN A 147 5.60 -2.03 -15.02
#